data_AF-A0A9P3DDN4-F1
#
_entry.id   AF-A0A9P3DDN4-F1
#
_cell.length_a   1.000
_cell.length_b   1.000
_cell.length_c   1.000
_cell.angle_alpha   90.00
_cell.angle_beta   90.00
_cell.angle_gamma   90.00
#
_symmetry.space_group_name_H-M   'P 1'
#
loop_
_entity.id
_entity.type
_entity.pdbx_description
1 polymer ?
#
loop_
_entity_poly.entity_id
_entity_poly.type
_entity_poly.pdbx_seq_one_letter_code
_entity_poly.pdbx_strand_id
1 'polypeptide(L)'
;MEKYQGDERIMTIRGTNELGKWKPDSQSYHFCCWPSPVWGWASWSRAWRCYDHEIKAWGNPELKAKIWAFMDDYSLFQGMAWRFEKAFRKEVDTWDWQWYFAILSNSGFAIVPSVNLVSNIGFGPKATHTKSWRSKVINRRTYSLQLPLSHPDAVAPDKDYHKEILKEFSRVRPLQKLKYQIKARLRPYKHYLLSWLNVGVAACKRK
;
A
#
# COMPACT_ATOMS: atom_id res chain seq x y z
N MET A 1 11.83 18.61 -8.39
CA MET A 1 10.39 18.24 -8.39
C MET A 1 9.74 18.27 -9.77
N GLU A 2 10.36 18.96 -10.75
CA GLU A 2 9.78 19.16 -12.10
C GLU A 2 9.58 17.86 -12.89
N LYS A 3 10.51 16.89 -12.79
CA LYS A 3 10.49 15.66 -13.62
C LYS A 3 9.16 14.88 -13.62
N TYR A 4 8.47 14.80 -12.47
CA TYR A 4 7.21 14.04 -12.33
C TYR A 4 5.98 14.93 -12.12
N GLN A 5 6.13 16.23 -12.34
CA GLN A 5 5.04 17.18 -12.11
C GLN A 5 3.83 16.89 -12.99
N GLY A 6 4.01 16.41 -14.22
CA GLY A 6 2.93 16.03 -15.14
C GLY A 6 2.60 14.54 -15.18
N ASP A 7 3.29 13.69 -14.44
CA ASP A 7 3.07 12.23 -14.51
C ASP A 7 2.02 11.80 -13.48
N GLU A 8 0.78 11.60 -13.93
CA GLU A 8 -0.35 11.21 -13.07
C GLU A 8 -0.15 9.87 -12.36
N ARG A 9 0.76 9.02 -12.84
CA ARG A 9 1.08 7.75 -12.18
C ARG A 9 1.85 7.98 -10.89
N ILE A 10 2.52 9.13 -10.71
CA ILE A 10 3.27 9.44 -9.50
C ILE A 10 2.44 10.38 -8.63
N MET A 11 2.12 9.95 -7.42
CA MET A 11 1.21 10.69 -6.54
C MET A 11 1.89 11.23 -5.28
N THR A 12 3.00 10.64 -4.85
CA THR A 12 3.69 11.06 -3.62
C THR A 12 5.19 10.81 -3.69
N ILE A 13 5.94 11.58 -2.93
CA ILE A 13 7.38 11.44 -2.69
C ILE A 13 7.55 11.18 -1.20
N ARG A 14 8.34 10.16 -0.86
CA ARG A 14 8.68 9.84 0.52
C ARG A 14 10.07 10.35 0.88
N GLY A 15 10.27 10.65 2.15
CA GLY A 15 11.59 10.76 2.77
C GLY A 15 11.99 9.50 3.53
N THR A 16 11.03 8.61 3.80
CA THR A 16 11.27 7.33 4.47
C THR A 16 11.64 6.22 3.49
N ASN A 17 12.62 5.43 3.89
CA ASN A 17 12.89 4.10 3.33
C ASN A 17 12.89 3.09 4.47
N GLU A 18 11.93 2.16 4.45
CA GLU A 18 11.70 1.20 5.52
C GLU A 18 12.67 0.02 5.50
N LEU A 19 13.56 -0.08 4.51
CA LEU A 19 14.75 -0.95 4.56
C LEU A 19 16.02 -0.19 4.96
N GLY A 20 15.96 1.15 5.06
CA GLY A 20 17.09 1.99 5.46
C GLY A 20 18.02 2.30 4.29
N LYS A 21 18.43 1.27 3.54
CA LYS A 21 19.09 1.37 2.24
C LYS A 21 18.50 0.33 1.28
N TRP A 22 18.39 0.69 0.01
CA TRP A 22 17.95 -0.19 -1.07
C TRP A 22 18.64 0.15 -2.37
N LYS A 23 19.55 -0.73 -2.84
CA LYS A 23 20.34 -0.57 -4.07
C LYS A 23 20.89 0.87 -4.27
N PRO A 24 21.47 1.51 -3.23
CA PRO A 24 21.85 2.93 -3.30
C PRO A 24 22.95 3.22 -4.32
N ASP A 25 23.76 2.21 -4.67
CA ASP A 25 24.83 2.34 -5.65
C ASP A 25 24.33 2.20 -7.10
N SER A 26 23.06 1.80 -7.31
CA SER A 26 22.47 1.60 -8.64
C SER A 26 21.40 2.63 -8.98
N GLN A 27 20.69 3.17 -7.99
CA GLN A 27 19.60 4.13 -8.20
C GLN A 27 19.45 5.08 -7.02
N SER A 28 19.02 6.32 -7.27
CA SER A 28 18.75 7.29 -6.20
C SER A 28 17.38 7.12 -5.56
N TYR A 29 16.43 6.51 -6.29
CA TYR A 29 15.09 6.22 -5.80
C TYR A 29 14.46 5.10 -6.63
N HIS A 30 13.34 4.57 -6.16
CA HIS A 30 12.54 3.55 -6.84
C HIS A 30 11.05 3.85 -6.64
N PHE A 31 10.20 3.19 -7.42
CA PHE A 31 8.75 3.34 -7.32
C PHE A 31 8.13 2.22 -6.50
N CYS A 32 7.14 2.60 -5.69
CA CYS A 32 6.49 1.69 -4.76
C CYS A 32 5.01 2.04 -4.65
N CYS A 33 4.12 1.05 -4.74
CA CYS A 33 2.68 1.25 -4.51
C CYS A 33 2.26 0.99 -3.05
N TRP A 34 3.21 0.63 -2.19
CA TRP A 34 2.91 0.20 -0.83
C TRP A 34 2.72 1.33 0.14
N PRO A 35 1.83 1.24 1.13
CA PRO A 35 1.76 2.23 2.20
C PRO A 35 3.07 2.32 3.00
N SER A 36 3.38 3.51 3.49
CA SER A 36 4.55 3.81 4.32
C SER A 36 4.14 4.55 5.59
N PRO A 37 4.99 4.67 6.60
CA PRO A 37 4.85 5.77 7.54
C PRO A 37 4.92 7.12 6.79
N VAL A 38 3.95 8.00 7.00
CA VAL A 38 3.86 9.34 6.39
C VAL A 38 4.82 10.34 7.06
N TRP A 39 6.10 10.01 7.16
CA TRP A 39 7.11 10.85 7.84
C TRP A 39 8.00 11.54 6.82
N GLY A 40 7.82 12.86 6.69
CA GLY A 40 8.49 13.65 5.66
C GLY A 40 8.11 13.15 4.27
N TRP A 41 7.00 13.65 3.74
CA TRP A 41 6.50 13.32 2.42
C TRP A 41 6.09 14.61 1.72
N ALA A 42 6.02 14.54 0.39
CA ALA A 42 5.51 15.62 -0.43
C ALA A 42 4.59 15.04 -1.50
N SER A 43 3.66 15.84 -1.99
CA SER A 43 2.78 15.48 -3.10
C SER A 43 2.53 16.71 -3.96
N TRP A 44 2.11 16.46 -5.19
CA TRP A 44 1.65 17.51 -6.08
C TRP A 44 0.19 17.84 -5.78
N SER A 45 -0.19 19.11 -5.95
CA SER A 45 -1.56 19.57 -5.78
C SER A 45 -2.56 18.76 -6.62
N ARG A 46 -2.19 18.37 -7.85
CA ARG A 46 -2.99 17.50 -8.72
C ARG A 46 -3.31 16.14 -8.10
N ALA A 47 -2.35 15.51 -7.41
CA ALA A 47 -2.53 14.21 -6.78
C ALA A 47 -3.34 14.35 -5.49
N TRP A 48 -3.08 15.41 -4.71
CA TRP A 48 -3.81 15.67 -3.46
C TRP A 48 -5.31 15.96 -3.69
N ARG A 49 -5.71 16.45 -4.87
CA ARG A 49 -7.13 16.60 -5.23
C ARG A 49 -7.90 15.28 -5.25
N CYS A 50 -7.21 14.14 -5.38
CA CYS A 50 -7.82 12.82 -5.29
C CYS A 50 -8.08 12.37 -3.83
N TYR A 51 -7.60 13.12 -2.84
CA TYR A 51 -7.83 12.82 -1.43
C TYR A 51 -9.31 13.00 -1.07
N ASP A 52 -9.92 11.93 -0.57
CA ASP A 52 -11.26 11.94 -0.01
C ASP A 52 -11.19 11.46 1.44
N HIS A 53 -11.43 12.37 2.39
CA HIS A 53 -11.43 12.06 3.81
C HIS A 53 -12.49 11.01 4.18
N GLU A 54 -13.62 11.00 3.47
CA GLU A 54 -14.72 10.06 3.73
C GLU A 54 -14.55 8.73 2.98
N ILE A 55 -13.52 8.60 2.15
CA ILE A 55 -13.15 7.40 1.39
C ILE A 55 -14.37 6.74 0.70
N LYS A 56 -15.31 7.54 0.18
CA LYS A 56 -16.66 7.10 -0.24
C LYS A 56 -16.63 5.98 -1.26
N ALA A 57 -15.64 6.04 -2.16
CA ALA A 57 -15.45 5.05 -3.20
C ALA A 57 -15.04 3.66 -2.66
N TRP A 58 -14.68 3.52 -1.38
CA TRP A 58 -14.42 2.22 -0.76
C TRP A 58 -15.66 1.31 -0.79
N GLY A 59 -16.88 1.83 -0.90
CA GLY A 59 -18.08 0.98 -1.11
C GLY A 59 -18.07 0.21 -2.45
N ASN A 60 -17.31 0.65 -3.44
CA ASN A 60 -17.36 0.13 -4.80
C ASN A 60 -16.57 -1.20 -4.95
N PRO A 61 -17.23 -2.33 -5.29
CA PRO A 61 -16.57 -3.63 -5.46
C PRO A 61 -15.63 -3.71 -6.67
N GLU A 62 -15.91 -2.99 -7.75
CA GLU A 62 -15.06 -2.94 -8.95
C GLU A 62 -13.75 -2.21 -8.64
N LEU A 63 -13.84 -1.11 -7.87
CA LEU A 63 -12.64 -0.39 -7.43
C LEU A 63 -11.78 -1.26 -6.50
N LYS A 64 -12.39 -2.05 -5.60
CA LYS A 64 -11.66 -3.03 -4.79
C LYS A 64 -10.95 -4.07 -5.66
N ALA A 65 -11.59 -4.53 -6.74
CA ALA A 65 -10.98 -5.47 -7.68
C ALA A 65 -9.80 -4.83 -8.44
N LYS A 66 -9.95 -3.57 -8.88
CA LYS A 66 -8.88 -2.79 -9.52
C LYS A 66 -7.67 -2.61 -8.60
N ILE A 67 -7.91 -2.19 -7.35
CA ILE A 67 -6.85 -2.03 -6.34
C ILE A 67 -6.12 -3.35 -6.10
N TRP A 68 -6.89 -4.44 -5.95
CA TRP A 68 -6.30 -5.76 -5.75
C TRP A 68 -5.42 -6.18 -6.94
N ALA A 69 -5.90 -6.01 -8.18
CA ALA A 69 -5.14 -6.33 -9.39
C ALA A 69 -3.87 -5.48 -9.50
N PHE A 70 -3.95 -4.19 -9.14
CA PHE A 70 -2.80 -3.29 -9.16
C PHE A 70 -1.72 -3.67 -8.13
N MET A 71 -2.14 -4.10 -6.93
CA MET A 71 -1.20 -4.51 -5.87
C MET A 71 -0.56 -5.88 -6.16
N ASP A 72 -1.24 -6.75 -6.89
CA ASP A 72 -0.79 -8.11 -7.25
C ASP A 72 -0.38 -8.98 -6.03
N ASP A 73 -0.90 -8.68 -4.84
CA ASP A 73 -0.74 -9.48 -3.62
C ASP A 73 -2.00 -9.41 -2.76
N TYR A 74 -2.68 -10.55 -2.65
CA TYR A 74 -3.95 -10.64 -1.93
C TYR A 74 -3.79 -10.44 -0.41
N SER A 75 -2.70 -10.91 0.19
CA SER A 75 -2.52 -10.82 1.65
C SER A 75 -2.36 -9.37 2.09
N LEU A 76 -1.67 -8.59 1.28
CA LEU A 76 -1.49 -7.16 1.48
C LEU A 76 -2.76 -6.38 1.19
N PHE A 77 -3.43 -6.70 0.08
CA PHE A 77 -4.73 -6.11 -0.21
C PHE A 77 -5.66 -6.28 0.99
N GLN A 78 -5.71 -7.45 1.63
CA GLN A 78 -6.54 -7.65 2.81
C GLN A 78 -6.10 -6.82 4.02
N GLY A 79 -4.78 -6.74 4.28
CA GLY A 79 -4.26 -5.90 5.36
C GLY A 79 -4.64 -4.43 5.18
N MET A 80 -4.67 -3.94 3.94
CA MET A 80 -5.11 -2.59 3.61
C MET A 80 -6.63 -2.44 3.59
N ALA A 81 -7.34 -3.41 3.05
CA ALA A 81 -8.80 -3.43 3.03
C ALA A 81 -9.39 -3.33 4.43
N TRP A 82 -8.78 -3.99 5.42
CA TRP A 82 -9.17 -3.86 6.82
C TRP A 82 -8.98 -2.44 7.36
N ARG A 83 -7.88 -1.76 6.99
CA ARG A 83 -7.62 -0.36 7.37
C ARG A 83 -8.62 0.58 6.69
N PHE A 84 -8.83 0.41 5.40
CA PHE A 84 -9.79 1.20 4.63
C PHE A 84 -11.23 1.01 5.13
N GLU A 85 -11.62 -0.21 5.51
CA GLU A 85 -12.92 -0.47 6.11
C GLU A 85 -13.10 0.31 7.42
N LYS A 86 -12.09 0.32 8.29
CA LYS A 86 -12.12 1.10 9.53
C LYS A 86 -12.22 2.60 9.29
N ALA A 87 -11.44 3.13 8.34
CA ALA A 87 -11.51 4.54 7.95
C ALA A 87 -12.88 4.89 7.38
N PHE A 88 -13.42 4.04 6.49
CA PHE A 88 -14.75 4.21 5.87
C PHE A 88 -15.88 4.22 6.91
N ARG A 89 -15.78 3.38 7.94
CA ARG A 89 -16.74 3.33 9.06
C ARG A 89 -16.51 4.40 10.13
N LYS A 90 -15.51 5.29 9.95
CA LYS A 90 -15.13 6.32 10.91
C LYS A 90 -14.76 5.74 12.29
N GLU A 91 -14.26 4.51 12.31
CA GLU A 91 -13.81 3.81 13.53
C GLU A 91 -12.38 4.23 13.95
N VAL A 92 -11.70 5.01 13.11
CA VAL A 92 -10.37 5.54 13.36
C VAL A 92 -10.33 6.99 12.90
N ASP A 93 -9.67 7.83 13.71
CA ASP A 93 -9.33 9.20 13.33
C ASP A 93 -7.89 9.23 12.83
N THR A 94 -7.73 9.06 11.52
CA THR A 94 -6.45 9.18 10.82
C THR A 94 -6.68 9.76 9.44
N TRP A 95 -5.63 10.25 8.79
CA TRP A 95 -5.70 10.77 7.42
C TRP A 95 -4.85 9.96 6.42
N ASP A 96 -3.86 9.23 6.92
CA ASP A 96 -2.87 8.53 6.10
C ASP A 96 -3.49 7.35 5.34
N TRP A 97 -4.44 6.64 5.95
CA TRP A 97 -5.14 5.52 5.29
C TRP A 97 -6.00 6.00 4.12
N GLN A 98 -6.68 7.12 4.26
CA GLN A 98 -7.46 7.75 3.19
C GLN A 98 -6.54 8.20 2.06
N TRP A 99 -5.36 8.74 2.39
CA TRP A 99 -4.38 9.10 1.38
C TRP A 99 -3.85 7.87 0.63
N TYR A 100 -3.56 6.77 1.33
CA TYR A 100 -3.16 5.53 0.68
C TYR A 100 -4.24 4.94 -0.22
N PHE A 101 -5.50 5.07 0.18
CA PHE A 101 -6.60 4.68 -0.69
C PHE A 101 -6.68 5.55 -1.94
N ALA A 102 -6.51 6.88 -1.82
CA ALA A 102 -6.46 7.78 -2.97
C ALA A 102 -5.35 7.37 -3.95
N ILE A 103 -4.16 7.02 -3.44
CA ILE A 103 -3.06 6.52 -4.27
C ILE A 103 -3.43 5.22 -4.99
N LEU A 104 -3.92 4.22 -4.24
CA LEU A 104 -4.21 2.90 -4.81
C LEU A 104 -5.40 2.90 -5.78
N SER A 105 -6.45 3.67 -5.49
CA SER A 105 -7.64 3.81 -6.36
C SER A 105 -7.30 4.41 -7.73
N ASN A 106 -6.27 5.25 -7.78
CA ASN A 106 -5.73 5.84 -8.99
C ASN A 106 -4.57 5.03 -9.61
N SER A 107 -4.27 3.83 -9.10
CA SER A 107 -3.12 3.03 -9.56
C SER A 107 -1.81 3.81 -9.51
N GLY A 108 -1.66 4.67 -8.51
CA GLY A 108 -0.53 5.56 -8.33
C GLY A 108 0.64 4.93 -7.59
N PHE A 109 1.81 5.49 -7.81
CA PHE A 109 3.07 5.13 -7.18
C PHE A 109 3.60 6.25 -6.28
N ALA A 110 4.39 5.83 -5.31
CA ALA A 110 5.27 6.69 -4.53
C ALA A 110 6.70 6.59 -5.04
N ILE A 111 7.40 7.72 -5.04
CA ILE A 111 8.87 7.76 -5.11
C ILE A 111 9.43 7.50 -3.72
N VAL A 112 10.32 6.51 -3.62
CA VAL A 112 10.99 6.12 -2.38
C VAL A 112 12.50 6.27 -2.57
N PRO A 113 13.19 7.07 -1.74
CA PRO A 113 14.64 7.25 -1.87
C PRO A 113 15.35 5.93 -1.61
N SER A 114 16.49 5.70 -2.28
CA SER A 114 17.31 4.50 -2.08
C SER A 114 17.97 4.45 -0.70
N VAL A 115 17.94 5.56 0.03
CA VAL A 115 18.35 5.64 1.43
C VAL A 115 17.30 6.36 2.26
N ASN A 116 17.22 6.04 3.54
CA ASN A 116 16.30 6.73 4.46
C ASN A 116 16.79 8.17 4.71
N LEU A 117 15.92 9.16 4.50
CA LEU A 117 16.23 10.59 4.66
C LEU A 117 15.63 11.18 5.93
N VAL A 118 14.63 10.51 6.52
CA VAL A 118 13.86 11.02 7.67
C VAL A 118 13.94 10.04 8.84
N SER A 119 14.17 10.57 10.04
CA SER A 119 14.06 9.82 11.29
C SER A 119 12.91 10.37 12.12
N ASN A 120 12.01 9.48 12.56
CA ASN A 120 10.97 9.85 13.51
C ASN A 120 11.45 9.58 14.94
N ILE A 121 11.67 10.66 15.70
CA ILE A 121 12.10 10.67 17.10
C ILE A 121 10.95 10.91 18.10
N GLY A 122 9.72 11.07 17.61
CA GLY A 122 8.53 11.40 18.40
C GLY A 122 7.89 10.21 19.11
N PHE A 123 8.68 9.22 19.53
CA PHE A 123 8.20 8.03 20.25
C PHE A 123 8.64 8.07 21.70
N GLY A 124 7.74 7.73 22.62
CA GLY A 124 8.07 7.64 24.04
C GLY A 124 6.88 7.89 24.97
N PRO A 125 7.11 7.83 26.29
CA PRO A 125 6.03 7.94 27.28
C PRO A 125 5.24 9.24 27.19
N LYS A 126 5.88 10.32 26.72
CA LYS A 126 5.30 11.65 26.56
C LYS A 126 4.62 11.87 25.20
N ALA A 127 4.62 10.89 24.30
CA ALA A 127 4.03 11.06 22.98
C ALA A 127 2.50 10.98 23.02
N THR A 128 1.83 11.77 22.19
CA THR A 128 0.35 11.83 22.13
C THR A 128 -0.25 10.51 21.62
N HIS A 129 0.31 9.93 20.56
CA HIS A 129 -0.22 8.74 19.89
C HIS A 129 0.75 7.54 19.84
N THR A 130 2.04 7.78 20.10
CA THR A 130 3.14 6.84 19.84
C THR A 130 3.86 6.41 21.14
N LYS A 131 3.07 6.05 22.16
CA LYS A 131 3.57 5.64 23.49
C LYS A 131 4.27 4.28 23.51
N SER A 132 4.15 3.49 22.45
CA SER A 132 4.77 2.17 22.31
C SER A 132 6.16 2.25 21.68
N TRP A 133 7.18 1.71 22.36
CA TRP A 133 8.58 1.67 21.92
C TRP A 133 8.89 0.59 20.86
N ARG A 134 7.94 -0.30 20.51
CA ARG A 134 8.21 -1.51 19.69
C ARG A 134 8.00 -1.35 18.18
N SER A 135 8.10 -0.14 17.64
CA SER A 135 7.97 0.07 16.20
C SER A 135 9.34 -0.05 15.51
N LYS A 136 9.48 -1.00 14.58
CA LYS A 136 10.71 -1.28 13.82
C LYS A 136 11.22 -0.13 12.94
N VAL A 137 10.42 0.93 12.81
CA VAL A 137 10.70 2.07 11.94
C VAL A 137 11.11 3.35 12.69
N ILE A 138 11.13 3.35 14.03
CA ILE A 138 11.48 4.54 14.84
C ILE A 138 12.99 4.77 14.89
N ASN A 139 13.40 6.02 15.12
CA ASN A 139 14.81 6.40 15.33
C ASN A 139 15.76 5.82 14.27
N ARG A 140 15.27 5.67 13.03
CA ARG A 140 16.06 5.08 11.97
C ARG A 140 17.18 6.01 11.55
N ARG A 141 18.33 5.41 11.24
CA ARG A 141 19.47 6.15 10.70
C ARG A 141 19.06 6.84 9.39
N THR A 142 19.49 8.09 9.26
CA THR A 142 19.40 8.83 8.01
C THR A 142 20.73 8.77 7.28
N TYR A 143 20.68 8.96 5.96
CA TYR A 143 21.85 8.98 5.10
C TYR A 143 21.74 10.15 4.12
N SER A 144 22.88 10.55 3.56
CA SER A 144 22.92 11.53 2.48
C SER A 144 22.57 10.87 1.15
N LEU A 145 21.74 11.54 0.37
CA LEU A 145 21.46 11.15 -1.01
C LEU A 145 22.55 11.70 -1.92
N GLN A 146 23.09 10.87 -2.82
CA GLN A 146 24.08 11.33 -3.79
C GLN A 146 23.40 12.08 -4.95
N LEU A 147 24.08 13.14 -5.41
CA LEU A 147 23.65 13.98 -6.53
C LEU A 147 24.73 13.96 -7.64
N PRO A 148 24.34 14.09 -8.93
CA PRO A 148 22.98 14.20 -9.44
C PRO A 148 22.16 12.91 -9.25
N LEU A 149 20.83 13.03 -9.30
CA LEU A 149 19.95 11.88 -9.11
C LEU A 149 20.06 10.89 -10.28
N SER A 150 20.26 9.62 -9.98
CA SER A 150 20.06 8.51 -10.91
C SER A 150 18.57 8.15 -10.97
N HIS A 151 18.00 8.26 -12.16
CA HIS A 151 16.58 8.04 -12.42
C HIS A 151 16.36 6.62 -12.97
N PRO A 152 15.38 5.85 -12.44
CA PRO A 152 14.99 4.59 -13.07
C PRO A 152 14.46 4.82 -14.49
N ASP A 153 14.75 3.87 -15.39
CA ASP A 153 14.39 3.96 -16.82
C ASP A 153 12.88 3.90 -17.07
N ALA A 154 12.14 3.26 -16.16
CA ALA A 154 10.70 3.08 -16.28
C ALA A 154 9.97 3.37 -14.96
N VAL A 155 8.77 3.95 -15.09
CA VAL A 155 7.82 4.07 -13.98
C VAL A 155 7.11 2.74 -13.80
N ALA A 156 7.71 1.89 -12.96
CA ALA A 156 7.20 0.57 -12.61
C ALA A 156 7.55 0.24 -11.16
N PRO A 157 6.72 -0.54 -10.45
CA PRO A 157 6.99 -0.91 -9.07
C PRO A 157 8.24 -1.78 -8.96
N ASP A 158 9.11 -1.48 -7.99
CA ASP A 158 10.26 -2.35 -7.66
C ASP A 158 9.75 -3.59 -6.89
N LYS A 159 9.52 -4.66 -7.64
CA LYS A 159 8.99 -5.92 -7.10
C LYS A 159 9.92 -6.56 -6.08
N ASP A 160 11.23 -6.34 -6.17
CA ASP A 160 12.17 -6.90 -5.21
C ASP A 160 12.16 -6.11 -3.90
N TYR A 161 12.06 -4.77 -3.97
CA TYR A 161 11.84 -3.94 -2.79
C TYR A 161 10.57 -4.38 -2.05
N HIS A 162 9.48 -4.60 -2.80
CA HIS A 162 8.22 -5.07 -2.24
C HIS A 162 8.36 -6.41 -1.50
N LYS A 163 9.13 -7.38 -2.04
CA LYS A 163 9.37 -8.67 -1.39
C LYS A 163 10.14 -8.53 -0.07
N GLU A 164 11.12 -7.64 -0.01
CA GLU A 164 11.89 -7.43 1.22
C GLU A 164 11.07 -6.67 2.27
N ILE A 165 10.29 -5.67 1.87
CA ILE A 165 9.32 -5.02 2.75
C ILE A 165 8.30 -6.03 3.30
N LEU A 166 7.78 -6.91 2.45
CA LEU A 166 6.92 -8.03 2.85
C LEU A 166 7.56 -8.85 3.96
N LYS A 167 8.79 -9.30 3.74
CA LYS A 167 9.51 -10.16 4.67
C LYS A 167 9.72 -9.48 6.03
N GLU A 168 10.04 -8.19 6.02
CA GLU A 168 10.37 -7.45 7.23
C GLU A 168 9.14 -7.01 8.04
N PHE A 169 8.06 -6.63 7.35
CA PHE A 169 6.90 -5.94 7.94
C PHE A 169 5.58 -6.71 7.85
N SER A 170 5.47 -7.75 7.02
CA SER A 170 4.26 -8.58 6.99
C SER A 170 4.18 -9.43 8.26
N ARG A 171 3.11 -9.20 9.03
CA ARG A 171 2.73 -10.07 10.16
C ARG A 171 1.81 -11.21 9.72
N VAL A 172 1.59 -11.40 8.42
CA VAL A 172 0.67 -12.40 7.90
C VAL A 172 1.28 -13.78 8.15
N ARG A 173 0.62 -14.57 8.99
CA ARG A 173 1.05 -15.94 9.31
C ARG A 173 1.04 -16.79 8.02
N PRO A 174 1.98 -17.72 7.81
CA PRO A 174 2.06 -18.53 6.59
C PRO A 174 0.75 -19.23 6.19
N LEU A 175 0.01 -19.76 7.17
CA LEU A 175 -1.29 -20.40 6.94
C LEU A 175 -2.38 -19.43 6.45
N GLN A 176 -2.36 -18.18 6.93
CA GLN A 176 -3.27 -17.15 6.42
C GLN A 176 -2.92 -16.79 4.98
N LYS A 177 -1.62 -16.64 4.67
CA LYS A 177 -1.13 -16.39 3.30
C LYS A 177 -1.56 -17.51 2.34
N LEU A 178 -1.48 -18.78 2.75
CA LEU A 178 -1.92 -19.92 1.94
C LEU A 178 -3.44 -19.89 1.71
N LYS A 179 -4.24 -19.69 2.77
CA LYS A 179 -5.71 -19.54 2.67
C LYS A 179 -6.11 -18.43 1.69
N TYR A 180 -5.33 -17.36 1.67
CA TYR A 180 -5.52 -16.20 0.81
C TYR A 180 -5.17 -16.46 -0.65
N GLN A 181 -4.05 -17.13 -0.92
CA GLN A 181 -3.69 -17.57 -2.26
C GLN A 181 -4.74 -18.51 -2.86
N ILE A 182 -5.29 -19.42 -2.04
CA ILE A 182 -6.38 -20.31 -2.45
C ILE A 182 -7.65 -19.49 -2.77
N LYS A 183 -8.07 -18.57 -1.90
CA LYS A 183 -9.23 -17.70 -2.16
C LYS A 183 -9.08 -16.83 -3.41
N ALA A 184 -7.88 -16.28 -3.65
CA ALA A 184 -7.56 -15.50 -4.84
C ALA A 184 -7.72 -16.34 -6.12
N ARG A 185 -7.14 -17.55 -6.15
CA ARG A 185 -7.25 -18.48 -7.30
C ARG A 185 -8.68 -18.96 -7.54
N LEU A 186 -9.50 -19.09 -6.50
CA LEU A 186 -10.89 -19.54 -6.60
C LEU A 186 -11.89 -18.42 -6.91
N ARG A 187 -11.50 -17.15 -6.82
CA ARG A 187 -12.41 -16.00 -7.01
C ARG A 187 -13.00 -15.87 -8.43
N PRO A 188 -12.26 -16.12 -9.53
CA PRO A 188 -12.84 -16.15 -10.88
C PRO A 188 -13.94 -17.22 -11.02
N TYR A 189 -13.80 -18.32 -10.26
CA TYR A 189 -14.73 -19.45 -10.27
C TYR A 189 -15.92 -19.27 -9.31
N LYS A 190 -15.96 -18.17 -8.55
CA LYS A 190 -16.99 -17.94 -7.53
C LYS A 190 -18.39 -17.82 -8.14
N HIS A 191 -18.51 -17.28 -9.36
CA HIS A 191 -19.79 -17.26 -10.10
C HIS A 191 -20.20 -18.66 -10.61
N TYR A 192 -19.24 -19.51 -11.00
CA TYR A 192 -19.51 -20.89 -11.42
C TYR A 192 -19.92 -21.81 -10.26
N LEU A 193 -19.36 -21.58 -9.06
CA LEU A 193 -19.74 -22.33 -7.85
C LEU A 193 -21.14 -21.94 -7.33
N LEU A 194 -21.52 -20.67 -7.44
CA LEU A 194 -22.86 -20.19 -7.07
C LEU A 194 -23.93 -20.65 -8.09
N SER A 195 -23.59 -20.76 -9.38
CA SER A 195 -24.50 -21.30 -10.39
C SER A 195 -24.73 -22.81 -10.21
N TRP A 196 -23.71 -23.59 -9.84
CA TRP A 196 -23.86 -25.01 -9.52
C TRP A 196 -24.75 -25.26 -8.29
N LEU A 197 -24.63 -24.44 -7.24
CA LEU A 197 -25.47 -24.54 -6.04
C LEU A 197 -26.94 -24.18 -6.31
N ASN A 198 -27.23 -23.25 -7.21
CA ASN A 198 -28.60 -22.91 -7.61
C ASN A 198 -29.24 -23.93 -8.55
N VAL A 199 -28.45 -24.68 -9.34
CA VAL A 199 -28.96 -25.77 -10.19
C VAL A 199 -29.30 -27.03 -9.36
N GLY A 200 -28.58 -27.27 -8.26
CA GLY A 200 -28.83 -28.43 -7.38
C GLY A 200 -30.13 -28.38 -6.56
N VAL A 201 -30.69 -27.19 -6.31
CA VAL A 201 -31.95 -27.03 -5.55
C VAL A 201 -33.19 -27.20 -6.43
N ALA A 202 -33.08 -26.99 -7.74
CA ALA A 202 -34.19 -27.15 -8.68
C ALA A 202 -34.50 -28.62 -9.05
N ALA A 203 -33.53 -29.52 -8.88
CA ALA A 203 -33.66 -30.93 -9.26
C ALA A 203 -34.34 -31.82 -8.20
N CYS A 204 -34.60 -31.33 -6.99
CA CYS A 204 -35.15 -32.13 -5.87
C CYS A 204 -36.62 -31.81 -5.53
N LYS A 205 -37.39 -31.23 -6.47
CA LYS A 205 -38.84 -30.94 -6.30
C LYS A 205 -39.73 -31.59 -7.36
N ARG A 206 -39.27 -32.66 -8.02
CA ARG A 206 -40.14 -33.52 -8.83
C ARG A 206 -39.74 -34.98 -8.71
N LYS A 207 -40.29 -35.66 -7.70
CA LYS A 207 -41.03 -36.92 -7.80
C LYS A 207 -41.50 -37.34 -6.41
#